data_AF-A0A349JJF3-F1
#
_entry.id   AF-A0A349JJF3-F1
#
_cell.length_a   1.000
_cell.length_b   1.000
_cell.length_c   1.000
_cell.angle_alpha   90.00
_cell.angle_beta   90.00
_cell.angle_gamma   90.00
#
_symmetry.space_group_name_H-M   'P 1'
#
loop_
_entity.id
_entity.type
_entity.pdbx_description
1 polymer ?
#
loop_
_entity_poly.entity_id
_entity_poly.type
_entity_poly.pdbx_seq_one_letter_code
_entity_poly.pdbx_strand_id
1 'polypeptide(L)' 'YVRSRWFVTSTIIGATSLEQLEENLGSLDVNLDQDIIAEINAVHAKYPNPTP' A
#
# COMPACT_ATOMS: atom_id res chain seq x y z
N TYR A 1 2.26 -1.17 -2.08
CA TYR A 1 2.07 -2.39 -1.25
C TYR A 1 0.76 -3.12 -1.52
N VAL A 2 -0.43 -2.52 -1.32
CA VAL A 2 -1.71 -3.26 -1.46
C VAL A 2 -1.92 -3.83 -2.88
N ARG A 3 -1.72 -3.01 -3.93
CA ARG A 3 -1.83 -3.45 -5.33
C ARG A 3 -0.84 -4.53 -5.77
N SER A 4 0.29 -4.71 -5.08
CA SER A 4 1.30 -5.70 -5.51
C SER A 4 0.94 -7.14 -5.08
N ARG A 5 -0.18 -7.33 -4.39
CA ARG A 5 -0.62 -8.66 -3.92
C ARG A 5 -1.42 -9.37 -5.01
N TRP A 6 -1.10 -10.63 -5.24
CA TRP A 6 -1.63 -11.44 -6.35
C TRP A 6 -3.16 -11.59 -6.37
N PHE A 7 -3.82 -11.46 -5.20
CA PHE A 7 -5.26 -11.60 -5.05
C PHE A 7 -6.02 -10.27 -5.16
N VAL A 8 -5.33 -9.15 -5.42
CA VAL A 8 -5.94 -7.82 -5.53
C VAL A 8 -6.11 -7.44 -6.99
N THR A 9 -7.35 -7.49 -7.50
CA THR A 9 -7.67 -7.07 -8.88
C THR A 9 -7.63 -5.55 -9.04
N SER A 10 -8.14 -4.81 -8.06
CA SER A 10 -8.18 -3.35 -8.06
C SER A 10 -8.14 -2.81 -6.64
N THR A 11 -7.72 -1.55 -6.49
CA THR A 11 -7.70 -0.82 -5.22
C THR A 11 -8.70 0.31 -5.28
N ILE A 12 -9.64 0.34 -4.34
CA ILE A 12 -10.62 1.40 -4.20
C ILE A 12 -9.95 2.57 -3.48
N ILE A 13 -9.94 3.74 -4.11
CA ILE A 13 -9.30 4.96 -3.60
C ILE A 13 -10.38 5.88 -3.02
N GLY A 14 -10.15 6.37 -1.80
CA GLY A 14 -10.92 7.47 -1.22
C GLY A 14 -10.10 8.76 -1.27
N ALA A 15 -10.70 9.84 -1.77
CA ALA A 15 -10.09 11.17 -1.80
C ALA A 15 -11.16 12.24 -1.54
N THR A 16 -10.81 13.26 -0.76
CA THR A 16 -11.68 14.43 -0.50
C THR A 16 -11.24 15.67 -1.28
N SER A 17 -10.08 15.61 -1.96
CA SER A 17 -9.56 16.65 -2.84
C SER A 17 -8.96 16.06 -4.12
N LEU A 18 -8.78 16.90 -5.14
CA LEU A 18 -8.13 16.51 -6.39
C LEU A 18 -6.64 16.19 -6.19
N GLU A 19 -5.95 16.93 -5.34
CA GLU A 19 -4.54 16.70 -5.00
C GLU A 19 -4.32 15.32 -4.38
N GLN A 20 -5.19 14.90 -3.45
CA GLN A 20 -5.15 13.55 -2.89
C GLN A 20 -5.41 12.47 -3.94
N LEU A 21 -6.32 12.72 -4.89
CA LEU A 21 -6.58 11.79 -5.97
C LEU A 21 -5.35 11.65 -6.87
N GLU A 22 -4.72 12.75 -7.25
CA GLU A 22 -3.49 12.76 -8.05
C GLU A 22 -2.36 12.01 -7.34
N GLU A 23 -2.13 12.27 -6.05
CA GLU A 23 -1.15 11.54 -5.23
C GLU A 23 -1.44 10.04 -5.18
N ASN A 24 -2.69 9.65 -4.91
CA ASN A 24 -3.10 8.25 -4.83
C ASN A 24 -2.92 7.53 -6.17
N LEU A 25 -3.19 8.20 -7.30
CA LEU A 25 -2.94 7.67 -8.63
C LEU A 25 -1.44 7.53 -8.91
N GLY A 26 -0.61 8.47 -8.46
CA GLY A 26 0.85 8.41 -8.57
C GLY A 26 1.46 7.18 -7.88
N SER A 27 0.73 6.53 -6.96
CA SER A 27 1.16 5.24 -6.41
C SER A 27 1.38 4.17 -7.49
N LEU A 28 0.78 4.29 -8.67
CA LEU A 28 0.91 3.35 -9.79
C LEU A 28 2.35 3.15 -10.24
N ASP A 29 3.16 4.21 -10.18
CA ASP A 29 4.55 4.21 -10.62
C ASP A 29 5.52 3.77 -9.51
N VAL A 30 5.03 3.59 -8.28
CA VAL A 30 5.84 3.22 -7.12
C VAL A 30 5.93 1.70 -7.01
N ASN A 31 7.14 1.17 -7.20
CA ASN A 31 7.50 -0.21 -6.89
C ASN A 31 8.33 -0.23 -5.60
N LEU A 32 7.99 -1.15 -4.69
CA LEU A 32 8.71 -1.31 -3.43
C LEU A 32 9.76 -2.40 -3.58
N ASP A 33 11.00 -2.07 -3.23
CA ASP A 33 12.11 -3.03 -3.24
C ASP A 33 11.94 -4.11 -2.16
N GLN A 34 12.64 -5.23 -2.35
CA GLN A 34 12.57 -6.38 -1.45
C GLN A 34 12.94 -6.02 0.00
N ASP A 35 13.92 -5.15 0.19
CA ASP A 35 14.37 -4.71 1.52
C ASP A 35 13.27 -3.94 2.25
N ILE A 36 12.58 -3.03 1.56
CA ILE A 36 11.44 -2.27 2.11
C ILE A 36 10.29 -3.22 2.47
N ILE A 37 10.01 -4.22 1.62
CA ILE A 37 9.00 -5.24 1.92
C ILE A 37 9.38 -6.04 3.17
N ALA A 38 10.66 -6.39 3.35
CA ALA A 38 11.14 -7.10 4.52
C ALA A 38 10.96 -6.27 5.81
N GLU A 39 11.26 -4.97 5.76
CA GLU A 39 11.05 -4.05 6.89
C GLU A 39 9.56 -3.93 7.26
N ILE A 40 8.67 -3.79 6.27
CA ILE A 40 7.21 -3.76 6.48
C ILE A 40 6.75 -5.05 7.18
N ASN A 41 7.22 -6.20 6.72
CA ASN A 41 6.88 -7.49 7.32
C ASN A 41 7.40 -7.61 8.76
N ALA A 42 8.59 -7.09 9.07
CA ALA A 42 9.12 -7.10 10.43
C ALA A 42 8.24 -6.28 11.40
N VAL A 43 7.75 -5.11 10.95
CA VAL A 43 6.81 -4.30 11.74
C VAL A 43 5.47 -5.01 11.92
N HIS A 44 4.91 -5.59 10.85
CA HIS A 44 3.65 -6.35 10.92
C HIS A 44 3.75 -7.59 11.80
N ALA A 45 4.89 -8.29 11.80
CA ALA A 45 5.15 -9.41 12.70
C ALA A 45 5.20 -8.99 14.17
N LYS A 46 5.71 -7.78 14.46
CA LYS A 46 5.73 -7.22 15.82
C LYS A 46 4.35 -6.74 16.30
N TYR A 47 3.56 -6.18 15.38
CA TYR A 47 2.22 -5.66 15.66
C TYR A 47 1.21 -6.27 14.69
N PRO A 48 0.84 -7.56 14.90
CA PRO A 48 -0.04 -8.25 13.98
C PRO A 48 -1.47 -7.70 14.08
N ASN A 49 -2.05 -7.34 12.93
CA ASN A 49 -3.44 -6.93 12.72
C ASN A 49 -4.01 -6.01 13.84
N PRO A 50 -3.41 -4.82 14.06
CA PRO A 50 -3.83 -3.91 15.12
C PRO A 50 -5.26 -3.37 14.91
N THR A 51 -5.73 -3.37 13.66
CA THR A 51 -7.07 -2.98 13.24
C THR A 51 -7.64 -4.10 12.36
N PRO A 52 -8.51 -4.98 12.90
CA PRO A 52 -9.13 -6.06 12.14
C PRO A 52 -10.25 -5.58 11.22
#